data_AF-A0A940TM40-F1
#
_entry.id   AF-A0A940TM40-F1
#
_cell.length_a   1.000
_cell.length_b   1.000
_cell.length_c   1.000
_cell.angle_alpha   90.00
_cell.angle_beta   90.00
_cell.angle_gamma   90.00
#
_symmetry.space_group_name_H-M   'P 1'
#
loop_
_entity.id
_entity.type
_entity.pdbx_description
1 polymer ?
#
loop_
_entity_poly.entity_id
_entity_poly.type
_entity_poly.pdbx_seq_one_letter_code
_entity_poly.pdbx_strand_id
1 'polypeptide(L)'
;MLGKDRIRNIARRIQSVGRTGFLYVRLSGLDVHEVMPVYGRRPSVRISPHWVRPAGTIAVKFKTPVTEGRKIFLRLAGPTIKDLVFQDVRGKVGWVTVPAMRRGIYEAELIDETGKSIGSGERLKIASSEPPSVSEILPRVSYARDGKYDFEIRGGNLGSKDDVIVRINGIPIDFKRRLTEDQTRVPDGGDAPYLIWNWRNLRVCGFSLDTRTLDRPLSISIEVDQLSSKENPKLTLSCVQRYTPILIAIGVLGFFIVLVYLFSRQKVTRRKADHRTYPTLAYLIIDSKTNTYSLCMFQLILWSAATVLAYAYLAVSQFLVQWTWVLPNVPEGLPTMLGISAGTVAVAVGTSGAKGSKGAGPLKPGFADLITTEGVFALERLQFFLWTVLGVSGFVSATLSQDPASVNEMAKIPDNFLPLMGLSSLGYLAGKAVRKPGPVIKELDPQIPSTSPPPGSMPTTIRIIGEHLSPQAQMRLYGELPPSEQVKPAPQELQDAEFVSALILTPKTVKGNVPGVVRVKLTNPDGQSAEW
;
A
#
# COMPACT_ATOMS: atom_id res chain seq x y z
N MET A 1 37.92 23.81 -41.69
CA MET A 1 38.85 24.57 -40.83
C MET A 1 38.62 24.17 -39.37
N LEU A 2 39.64 23.53 -38.77
CA LEU A 2 40.01 23.43 -37.34
C LEU A 2 38.89 23.19 -36.29
N GLY A 3 38.89 22.13 -35.48
CA GLY A 3 39.85 21.04 -35.29
C GLY A 3 39.34 20.09 -34.21
N LYS A 4 39.16 18.81 -34.59
CA LYS A 4 38.66 17.70 -33.77
C LYS A 4 39.79 16.73 -33.37
N ASP A 5 41.04 17.21 -33.42
CA ASP A 5 42.25 16.40 -33.32
C ASP A 5 43.17 16.88 -32.20
N ARG A 6 42.92 16.43 -30.95
CA ARG A 6 44.01 16.37 -29.94
C ARG A 6 43.78 15.52 -28.69
N ILE A 7 42.91 14.52 -28.71
CA ILE A 7 42.85 13.50 -27.63
C ILE A 7 42.57 12.12 -28.25
N ARG A 8 43.52 11.59 -29.04
CA ARG A 8 43.45 10.19 -29.49
C ARG A 8 44.77 9.51 -29.86
N ASN A 9 45.94 10.07 -29.50
CA ASN A 9 47.24 9.48 -29.85
C ASN A 9 48.17 9.27 -28.65
N ILE A 10 47.76 8.41 -27.71
CA ILE A 10 48.67 7.52 -27.00
C ILE A 10 48.08 6.11 -27.11
N ALA A 11 48.26 5.55 -28.29
CA ALA A 11 47.92 4.18 -28.63
C ALA A 11 49.06 3.24 -28.19
N ARG A 12 48.67 2.07 -27.66
CA ARG A 12 49.24 0.75 -27.98
C ARG A 12 50.73 0.52 -27.68
N ARG A 13 50.97 0.01 -26.46
CA ARG A 13 51.88 -1.10 -26.14
C ARG A 13 51.50 -1.52 -24.72
N ILE A 14 50.78 -2.62 -24.50
CA ILE A 14 51.38 -3.93 -24.23
C ILE A 14 50.34 -5.01 -24.55
N GLN A 15 50.67 -5.85 -25.53
CA GLN A 15 50.10 -7.17 -25.76
C GLN A 15 51.08 -8.17 -25.13
N SER A 16 50.55 -9.05 -24.27
CA SER A 16 51.01 -10.42 -23.97
C SER A 16 52.53 -10.76 -24.01
N VAL A 17 53.16 -10.85 -22.84
CA VAL A 17 54.23 -11.80 -22.41
C VAL A 17 54.29 -11.67 -20.87
N GLY A 18 54.36 -12.65 -19.98
CA GLY A 18 54.36 -14.11 -19.98
C GLY A 18 54.21 -14.56 -18.51
N ARG A 19 54.08 -15.87 -18.26
CA ARG A 19 54.03 -16.48 -16.92
C ARG A 19 55.35 -16.27 -16.15
N THR A 20 55.59 -15.09 -15.59
CA THR A 20 56.50 -14.79 -14.48
C THR A 20 56.33 -13.31 -14.15
N GLY A 21 55.94 -12.99 -12.91
CA GLY A 21 55.63 -11.62 -12.51
C GLY A 21 56.88 -10.76 -12.34
N PHE A 22 56.84 -9.54 -12.87
CA PHE A 22 57.59 -8.39 -12.39
C PHE A 22 56.76 -7.12 -12.60
N LEU A 23 56.77 -6.23 -11.61
CA LEU A 23 56.24 -4.87 -11.66
C LEU A 23 57.44 -3.92 -11.64
N TYR A 24 57.58 -3.03 -12.62
CA TYR A 24 58.53 -1.92 -12.55
C TYR A 24 57.87 -0.73 -11.86
N VAL A 25 58.48 -0.22 -10.79
CA VAL A 25 58.26 1.14 -10.29
C VAL A 25 59.53 1.94 -10.57
N ARG A 26 59.41 3.08 -11.24
CA ARG A 26 60.48 4.08 -11.33
C ARG A 26 60.25 5.08 -10.21
N LEU A 27 61.09 5.04 -9.17
CA LEU A 27 61.13 6.08 -8.13
C LEU A 27 62.35 6.97 -8.35
N SER A 28 62.12 8.28 -8.33
CA SER A 28 63.16 9.29 -8.28
C SER A 28 63.34 9.72 -6.83
N GLY A 29 64.50 9.40 -6.25
CA GLY A 29 65.05 10.09 -5.08
C GLY A 29 64.41 9.77 -3.73
N LEU A 30 64.81 8.65 -3.11
CA LEU A 30 64.90 8.47 -1.65
C LEU A 30 65.59 7.13 -1.37
N ASP A 31 66.66 7.16 -0.56
CA ASP A 31 67.37 5.98 -0.09
C ASP A 31 66.41 5.08 0.71
N VAL A 32 66.07 3.94 0.13
CA VAL A 32 65.37 2.85 0.80
C VAL A 32 66.28 1.63 0.68
N HIS A 33 66.69 1.07 1.82
CA HIS A 33 67.34 -0.23 1.87
C HIS A 33 66.44 -1.27 1.19
N GLU A 34 66.93 -1.78 0.07
CA GLU A 34 66.25 -2.68 -0.84
C GLU A 34 66.13 -4.09 -0.21
N VAL A 35 64.93 -4.48 0.22
CA VAL A 35 64.61 -5.88 0.51
C VAL A 35 64.28 -6.54 -0.83
N MET A 36 65.24 -7.28 -1.38
CA MET A 36 65.03 -8.07 -2.60
C MET A 36 63.85 -9.04 -2.43
N PRO A 37 63.03 -9.28 -3.47
CA PRO A 37 62.05 -10.35 -3.45
C PRO A 37 62.81 -11.67 -3.36
N VAL A 38 62.79 -12.29 -2.18
CA VAL A 38 63.28 -13.65 -1.99
C VAL A 38 62.53 -14.52 -2.99
N TYR A 39 63.23 -15.08 -3.98
CA TYR A 39 62.71 -16.11 -4.88
C TYR A 39 61.89 -17.08 -4.05
N GLY A 40 60.57 -17.06 -4.23
CA GLY A 40 59.64 -17.82 -3.39
C GLY A 40 60.08 -19.27 -3.35
N ARG A 41 60.64 -19.70 -2.21
CA ARG A 41 61.07 -21.08 -2.01
C ARG A 41 59.87 -21.94 -2.37
N ARG A 42 60.02 -22.78 -3.41
CA ARG A 42 58.98 -23.76 -3.77
C ARG A 42 58.59 -24.52 -2.50
N PRO A 43 57.29 -24.63 -2.18
CA PRO A 43 56.87 -25.27 -0.95
C PRO A 43 57.48 -26.68 -0.91
N SER A 44 58.05 -27.01 0.24
CA SER A 44 58.68 -28.31 0.47
C SER A 44 57.67 -29.46 0.52
N VAL A 45 56.38 -29.09 0.63
CA VAL A 45 55.24 -29.97 0.83
C VAL A 45 54.13 -29.57 -0.15
N ARG A 46 53.60 -30.55 -0.89
CA ARG A 46 52.38 -30.36 -1.69
C ARG A 46 51.22 -31.14 -1.10
N ILE A 47 50.03 -30.56 -1.10
CA ILE A 47 48.85 -31.19 -0.50
C ILE A 47 47.82 -31.50 -1.59
N SER A 48 47.26 -32.70 -1.57
CA SER A 48 46.24 -33.13 -2.52
C SER A 48 45.16 -33.96 -1.82
N PRO A 49 43.87 -33.56 -1.91
CA PRO A 49 43.35 -32.32 -2.50
C PRO A 49 43.72 -31.06 -1.69
N HIS A 50 43.67 -29.87 -2.32
CA HIS A 50 43.93 -28.58 -1.64
C HIS A 50 42.79 -28.12 -0.72
N TRP A 51 41.70 -28.89 -0.68
CA TRP A 51 40.58 -28.68 0.23
C TRP A 51 40.05 -30.03 0.71
N VAL A 52 39.56 -30.09 1.95
CA VAL A 52 39.04 -31.32 2.55
C VAL A 52 37.96 -30.99 3.58
N ARG A 53 36.96 -31.86 3.74
CA ARG A 53 35.99 -31.77 4.84
C ARG A 53 36.56 -32.41 6.11
N PRO A 54 36.08 -32.04 7.30
CA PRO A 54 36.36 -32.79 8.52
C PRO A 54 36.15 -34.30 8.32
N ALA A 55 37.03 -35.10 8.93
CA ALA A 55 37.18 -36.56 8.76
C ALA A 55 37.66 -37.03 7.38
N GLY A 56 37.93 -36.13 6.43
CA GLY A 56 38.53 -36.50 5.15
C GLY A 56 40.03 -36.73 5.23
N THR A 57 40.55 -37.58 4.35
CA THR A 57 41.98 -37.87 4.23
C THR A 57 42.63 -37.01 3.15
N ILE A 58 43.81 -36.49 3.44
CA ILE A 58 44.66 -35.76 2.48
C ILE A 58 45.97 -36.51 2.26
N ALA A 59 46.48 -36.44 1.03
CA ALA A 59 47.82 -36.88 0.68
C ALA A 59 48.78 -35.69 0.72
N VAL A 60 49.91 -35.87 1.40
CA VAL A 60 50.95 -34.88 1.59
C VAL A 60 52.21 -35.39 0.92
N LYS A 61 52.65 -34.72 -0.14
CA LYS A 61 53.83 -35.09 -0.92
C LYS A 61 55.06 -34.29 -0.47
N PHE A 62 56.08 -35.02 -0.04
CA PHE A 62 57.37 -34.49 0.42
C PHE A 62 58.34 -34.29 -0.74
N LYS A 63 59.17 -33.25 -0.68
CA LYS A 63 60.26 -33.04 -1.64
C LYS A 63 61.36 -34.11 -1.48
N THR A 64 61.76 -34.34 -0.24
CA THR A 64 62.74 -35.35 0.16
C THR A 64 62.03 -36.55 0.79
N PRO A 65 62.47 -37.80 0.55
CA PRO A 65 61.91 -38.96 1.22
C PRO A 65 62.05 -38.81 2.73
N VAL A 66 61.06 -39.28 3.48
CA VAL A 66 61.10 -39.30 4.94
C VAL A 66 61.96 -40.49 5.36
N THR A 67 63.03 -40.25 6.11
CA THR A 67 63.89 -41.32 6.64
C THR A 67 63.11 -42.18 7.63
N GLU A 68 63.14 -43.50 7.46
CA GLU A 68 62.47 -44.45 8.36
C GLU A 68 62.93 -44.22 9.82
N GLY A 69 61.98 -44.18 10.75
CA GLY A 69 62.22 -44.03 12.18
C GLY A 69 62.01 -42.63 12.77
N ARG A 70 61.90 -41.55 11.97
CA ARG A 70 61.55 -40.21 12.48
C ARG A 70 60.05 -39.97 12.45
N LYS A 71 59.48 -39.59 13.61
CA LYS A 71 58.08 -39.13 13.68
C LYS A 71 57.98 -37.73 13.10
N ILE A 72 57.17 -37.59 12.07
CA ILE A 72 56.83 -36.30 11.44
C ILE A 72 55.35 -36.02 11.67
N PHE A 73 55.00 -34.74 11.78
CA PHE A 73 53.62 -34.29 11.93
C PHE A 73 53.31 -33.19 10.91
N LEU A 74 52.06 -33.15 10.48
CA LEU A 74 51.54 -32.05 9.68
C LEU A 74 50.87 -31.03 10.62
N ARG A 75 51.54 -29.90 10.85
CA ARG A 75 50.96 -28.76 11.56
C ARG A 75 50.08 -27.97 10.60
N LEU A 76 48.82 -27.81 10.95
CA LEU A 76 47.90 -26.89 10.29
C LEU A 76 47.75 -25.66 11.17
N ALA A 77 48.28 -24.53 10.71
CA ALA A 77 48.20 -23.24 11.39
C ALA A 77 47.15 -22.36 10.72
N GLY A 78 46.08 -22.02 11.43
CA GLY A 78 45.01 -21.18 10.93
C GLY A 78 44.19 -20.59 12.08
N PRO A 79 42.84 -20.61 12.01
CA PRO A 79 41.99 -20.21 13.14
C PRO A 79 42.27 -20.99 14.43
N THR A 80 42.77 -22.22 14.28
CA THR A 80 43.27 -23.07 15.35
C THR A 80 44.60 -23.68 14.88
N ILE A 81 45.48 -24.05 15.81
CA ILE A 81 46.69 -24.81 15.48
C ILE A 81 46.43 -26.28 15.84
N LYS A 82 46.70 -27.18 14.89
CA LYS A 82 46.55 -28.62 15.09
C LYS A 82 47.72 -29.36 14.45
N ASP A 83 48.38 -30.19 15.24
CA ASP A 83 49.43 -31.10 14.76
C ASP A 83 48.80 -32.46 14.49
N LEU A 84 48.91 -32.92 13.23
CA LEU A 84 48.28 -34.14 12.75
C LEU A 84 49.33 -35.23 12.51
N VAL A 85 49.03 -36.43 12.99
CA VAL A 85 49.90 -37.61 12.83
C VAL A 85 49.63 -38.25 11.48
N PHE A 86 50.69 -38.61 10.76
CA PHE A 86 50.59 -39.43 9.55
C PHE A 86 50.15 -40.85 9.89
N GLN A 87 49.11 -41.34 9.21
CA GLN A 87 48.59 -42.69 9.38
C GLN A 87 49.43 -43.71 8.60
N ASP A 88 49.89 -43.32 7.42
CA ASP A 88 50.78 -44.12 6.55
C ASP A 88 51.75 -43.16 5.85
N VAL A 89 52.99 -43.59 5.64
CA VAL A 89 54.03 -42.86 4.91
C VAL A 89 54.74 -43.84 3.98
N ARG A 90 54.56 -43.65 2.67
CA ARG A 90 55.21 -44.46 1.63
C ARG A 90 56.13 -43.58 0.78
N GLY A 91 57.42 -43.66 1.08
CA GLY A 91 58.48 -42.93 0.38
C GLY A 91 58.34 -41.41 0.50
N LYS A 92 57.75 -40.77 -0.51
CA LYS A 92 57.56 -39.31 -0.57
C LYS A 92 56.11 -38.87 -0.34
N VAL A 93 55.21 -39.78 0.03
CA VAL A 93 53.80 -39.44 0.26
C VAL A 93 53.38 -39.94 1.63
N GLY A 94 52.75 -39.07 2.42
CA GLY A 94 52.10 -39.42 3.67
C GLY A 94 50.61 -39.11 3.63
N TRP A 95 49.81 -39.92 4.31
CA TRP A 95 48.36 -39.72 4.43
C TRP A 95 47.98 -39.29 5.84
N VAL A 96 47.12 -38.28 5.92
CA VAL A 96 46.63 -37.70 7.17
C VAL A 96 45.12 -37.58 7.09
N THR A 97 44.42 -38.05 8.12
CA THR A 97 42.99 -37.78 8.28
C THR A 97 42.80 -36.51 9.10
N VAL A 98 42.07 -35.54 8.55
CA VAL A 98 41.83 -34.26 9.21
C VAL A 98 40.70 -34.42 10.23
N PRO A 99 40.91 -34.12 11.52
CA PRO A 99 39.88 -34.26 12.53
C PRO A 99 38.77 -33.20 12.37
N ALA A 100 37.77 -33.22 13.25
CA ALA A 100 36.84 -32.11 13.39
C ALA A 100 37.60 -30.81 13.69
N MET A 101 37.66 -29.93 12.69
CA MET A 101 38.36 -28.65 12.74
C MET A 101 37.42 -27.54 12.27
N ARG A 102 37.67 -26.33 12.77
CA ARG A 102 36.93 -25.15 12.33
C ARG A 102 37.18 -24.95 10.83
N ARG A 103 36.16 -24.55 10.09
CA ARG A 103 36.30 -24.15 8.70
C ARG A 103 37.33 -23.00 8.59
N GLY A 104 38.20 -23.07 7.59
CA GLY A 104 39.16 -22.00 7.33
C GLY A 104 40.23 -22.40 6.32
N ILE A 105 41.10 -21.46 5.98
CA ILE A 105 42.34 -21.73 5.25
C ILE A 105 43.44 -21.89 6.30
N TYR A 106 44.13 -23.02 6.24
CA TYR A 106 45.22 -23.37 7.14
C TYR A 106 46.52 -23.38 6.34
N GLU A 107 47.56 -22.77 6.88
CA GLU A 107 48.92 -22.93 6.38
C GLU A 107 49.46 -24.25 6.90
N ALA A 108 49.89 -25.10 5.99
CA ALA A 108 50.44 -26.39 6.36
C ALA A 108 51.96 -26.28 6.53
N GLU A 109 52.46 -26.89 7.58
CA GLU A 109 53.88 -26.94 7.92
C GLU A 109 54.22 -28.37 8.36
N LEU A 110 55.37 -28.88 7.92
CA LEU A 110 55.91 -30.11 8.46
C LEU A 110 56.79 -29.79 9.65
N ILE A 111 56.55 -30.50 10.74
CA ILE A 111 57.33 -30.40 11.96
C ILE A 111 57.84 -31.77 12.38
N ASP A 112 58.96 -31.79 13.10
CA ASP A 112 59.43 -32.98 13.79
C ASP A 112 58.75 -33.15 15.16
N GLU A 113 59.14 -34.20 15.88
CA GLU A 113 58.69 -34.50 17.24
C GLU A 113 59.04 -33.42 18.28
N THR A 114 59.99 -32.54 18.00
CA THR A 114 60.34 -31.38 18.85
C THR A 114 59.50 -30.15 18.52
N GLY A 115 58.63 -30.24 17.51
CA GLY A 115 57.82 -29.12 17.01
C GLY A 115 58.60 -28.17 16.10
N LYS A 116 59.83 -28.52 15.70
CA LYS A 116 60.68 -27.70 14.84
C LYS A 116 60.24 -27.87 13.38
N SER A 117 60.10 -26.74 12.69
CA SER A 117 59.76 -26.70 11.27
C SER A 117 60.82 -27.40 10.42
N ILE A 118 60.41 -28.44 9.69
CA ILE A 118 61.19 -29.15 8.67
C ILE A 118 60.93 -28.51 7.29
N GLY A 119 59.76 -27.91 7.10
CA GLY A 119 59.47 -27.16 5.90
C GLY A 119 58.02 -26.68 5.79
N SER A 120 57.84 -25.57 5.06
CA SER A 120 56.52 -25.01 4.77
C SER A 120 55.84 -25.72 3.59
N GLY A 121 54.52 -25.83 3.69
CA GLY A 121 53.64 -26.44 2.71
C GLY A 121 52.66 -25.48 2.06
N GLU A 122 51.84 -26.05 1.18
CA GLU A 122 50.72 -25.35 0.55
C GLU A 122 49.59 -25.08 1.55
N ARG A 123 48.72 -24.12 1.23
CA ARG A 123 47.52 -23.83 2.02
C ARG A 123 46.48 -24.93 1.83
N LEU A 124 45.88 -25.40 2.92
CA LEU A 124 44.78 -26.36 2.94
C LEU A 124 43.51 -25.67 3.37
N LYS A 125 42.45 -25.78 2.57
CA LYS A 125 41.12 -25.29 2.94
C LYS A 125 40.32 -26.39 3.64
N ILE A 126 39.94 -26.16 4.89
CA ILE A 126 38.97 -27.01 5.60
C ILE A 126 37.56 -26.50 5.27
N ALA A 127 36.82 -27.32 4.53
CA ALA A 127 35.45 -27.04 4.10
C ALA A 127 34.43 -27.22 5.25
N SER A 128 33.24 -26.64 5.10
CA SER A 128 32.15 -26.86 6.08
C SER A 128 31.74 -28.34 6.15
N SER A 129 31.50 -28.85 7.36
CA SER A 129 30.85 -30.16 7.57
C SER A 129 29.34 -30.07 7.50
N GLU A 130 28.77 -28.92 7.83
CA GLU A 130 27.33 -28.69 7.83
C GLU A 130 26.91 -27.89 6.60
N PRO A 131 25.72 -28.16 6.04
CA PRO A 131 25.17 -27.35 4.96
C PRO A 131 24.87 -25.92 5.45
N PRO A 132 24.95 -24.91 4.57
CA PRO A 132 24.48 -23.57 4.89
C PRO A 132 22.99 -23.62 5.26
N SER A 133 22.59 -22.83 6.24
CA SER A 133 21.19 -22.71 6.66
C SER A 133 20.69 -21.31 6.33
N VAL A 134 19.56 -21.21 5.63
CA VAL A 134 18.90 -19.93 5.38
C VAL A 134 17.79 -19.78 6.40
N SER A 135 17.91 -18.79 7.28
CA SER A 135 16.92 -18.53 8.33
C SER A 135 15.82 -17.59 7.85
N GLU A 136 16.17 -16.55 7.09
CA GLU A 136 15.24 -15.50 6.68
C GLU A 136 15.71 -14.79 5.40
N ILE A 137 14.78 -14.27 4.61
CA ILE A 137 15.06 -13.36 3.49
C ILE A 137 14.31 -12.04 3.74
N LEU A 138 15.04 -10.93 3.69
CA LEU A 138 14.54 -9.58 3.98
C LEU A 138 14.78 -8.62 2.80
N PRO A 139 13.76 -7.87 2.35
CA PRO A 139 12.35 -8.09 2.65
C PRO A 139 11.83 -9.39 2.03
N ARG A 140 10.74 -9.95 2.56
CA ARG A 140 10.07 -11.13 1.97
C ARG A 140 9.59 -10.87 0.54
N VAL A 141 9.15 -9.62 0.28
CA VAL A 141 8.83 -9.12 -1.06
C VAL A 141 9.76 -7.97 -1.39
N SER A 142 10.54 -8.11 -2.47
CA SER A 142 11.38 -7.03 -2.97
C SER A 142 10.70 -6.32 -4.14
N TYR A 143 10.70 -5.00 -4.11
CA TYR A 143 10.17 -4.14 -5.17
C TYR A 143 11.29 -3.69 -6.08
N ALA A 144 11.03 -3.66 -7.39
CA ALA A 144 12.00 -3.16 -8.35
C ALA A 144 12.26 -1.66 -8.13
N ARG A 145 13.53 -1.27 -8.04
CA ARG A 145 14.01 0.10 -8.21
C ARG A 145 14.82 0.12 -9.51
N ASP A 146 14.32 0.84 -10.51
CA ASP A 146 14.93 0.91 -11.85
C ASP A 146 15.14 -0.48 -12.48
N GLY A 147 14.16 -1.37 -12.36
CA GLY A 147 14.21 -2.75 -12.88
C GLY A 147 15.08 -3.70 -12.07
N LYS A 148 15.61 -3.26 -10.92
CA LYS A 148 16.53 -4.03 -10.09
C LYS A 148 15.99 -4.28 -8.69
N TYR A 149 16.34 -5.44 -8.14
CA TYR A 149 15.89 -5.92 -6.86
C TYR A 149 17.05 -6.05 -5.89
N ASP A 150 16.81 -5.63 -4.65
CA ASP A 150 17.72 -5.79 -3.54
C ASP A 150 17.07 -6.66 -2.46
N PHE A 151 17.81 -7.60 -1.91
CA PHE A 151 17.36 -8.42 -0.79
C PHE A 151 18.54 -8.96 0.01
N GLU A 152 18.30 -9.25 1.28
CA GLU A 152 19.25 -9.78 2.25
C GLU A 152 18.82 -11.20 2.62
N ILE A 153 19.76 -12.14 2.57
CA ILE A 153 19.59 -13.51 2.99
C ILE A 153 20.32 -13.67 4.31
N ARG A 154 19.60 -13.97 5.39
CA ARG A 154 20.17 -14.24 6.72
C ARG A 154 20.26 -15.73 6.95
N GLY A 155 21.32 -16.15 7.62
CA GLY A 155 21.57 -17.57 7.79
C GLY A 155 22.80 -17.91 8.63
N GLY A 156 23.02 -19.22 8.77
CA GLY A 156 24.21 -19.81 9.37
C GLY A 156 25.07 -20.50 8.32
N ASN A 157 26.35 -20.71 8.66
CA ASN A 157 27.30 -21.46 7.82
C ASN A 157 27.44 -20.93 6.38
N LEU A 158 27.29 -19.61 6.19
CA LEU A 158 27.36 -18.90 4.90
C LEU A 158 28.78 -18.80 4.30
N GLY A 159 29.73 -19.56 4.83
CA GLY A 159 31.08 -19.69 4.33
C GLY A 159 31.87 -18.41 4.12
N SER A 160 32.91 -18.50 3.28
CA SER A 160 33.70 -17.33 2.89
C SER A 160 33.12 -16.69 1.63
N LYS A 161 33.35 -15.39 1.45
CA LYS A 161 32.92 -14.61 0.30
C LYS A 161 33.16 -15.28 -1.05
N ASP A 162 34.26 -15.98 -1.24
CA ASP A 162 34.63 -16.59 -2.53
C ASP A 162 33.98 -17.97 -2.75
N ASP A 163 33.51 -18.61 -1.68
CA ASP A 163 32.97 -19.96 -1.71
C ASP A 163 31.45 -20.02 -1.90
N VAL A 164 30.78 -18.88 -1.68
CA VAL A 164 29.32 -18.79 -1.71
C VAL A 164 28.81 -18.74 -3.15
N ILE A 165 27.89 -19.64 -3.48
CA ILE A 165 27.13 -19.60 -4.72
C ILE A 165 25.66 -19.45 -4.33
N VAL A 166 25.07 -18.30 -4.66
CA VAL A 166 23.63 -18.08 -4.49
C VAL A 166 22.94 -18.65 -5.72
N ARG A 167 21.98 -19.55 -5.52
CA ARG A 167 21.13 -20.10 -6.58
C ARG A 167 19.69 -19.65 -6.37
N ILE A 168 19.04 -19.23 -7.45
CA ILE A 168 17.60 -18.96 -7.48
C ILE A 168 16.97 -19.98 -8.43
N ASN A 169 16.00 -20.75 -7.93
CA ASN A 169 15.38 -21.88 -8.65
C ASN A 169 16.43 -22.86 -9.20
N GLY A 170 17.46 -23.15 -8.41
CA GLY A 170 18.59 -24.00 -8.81
C GLY A 170 19.61 -23.34 -9.76
N ILE A 171 19.32 -22.18 -10.34
CA ILE A 171 20.21 -21.48 -11.28
C ILE A 171 21.20 -20.60 -10.52
N PRO A 172 22.54 -20.78 -10.71
CA PRO A 172 23.54 -19.96 -10.03
C PRO A 172 23.49 -18.50 -10.52
N ILE A 173 23.63 -17.56 -9.60
CA ILE A 173 23.74 -16.13 -9.89
C ILE A 173 25.21 -15.76 -10.05
N ASP A 174 25.54 -15.16 -11.19
CA ASP A 174 26.87 -14.61 -11.44
C ASP A 174 26.93 -13.17 -10.94
N PHE A 175 27.75 -12.95 -9.90
CA PHE A 175 27.95 -11.63 -9.32
C PHE A 175 29.15 -10.94 -9.96
N LYS A 176 28.98 -9.68 -10.39
CA LYS A 176 30.05 -8.88 -11.01
C LYS A 176 31.19 -8.63 -10.03
N ARG A 177 30.83 -8.30 -8.79
CA ARG A 177 31.76 -8.17 -7.68
C ARG A 177 31.11 -8.73 -6.44
N ARG A 178 31.96 -9.36 -5.63
CA ARG A 178 31.66 -9.69 -4.26
C ARG A 178 32.33 -8.62 -3.41
N LEU A 179 31.66 -8.12 -2.39
CA LEU A 179 32.13 -7.07 -1.48
C LEU A 179 32.05 -7.57 -0.04
N THR A 180 32.85 -7.01 0.86
CA THR A 180 32.67 -7.16 2.31
C THR A 180 31.84 -5.99 2.84
N GLU A 181 31.22 -6.13 4.02
CA GLU A 181 30.35 -5.10 4.61
C GLU A 181 30.99 -3.72 4.72
N ASP A 182 32.31 -3.65 4.97
CA ASP A 182 33.07 -2.39 5.04
C ASP A 182 33.06 -1.60 3.72
N GLN A 183 32.75 -2.25 2.60
CA GLN A 183 32.69 -1.66 1.26
C GLN A 183 31.26 -1.21 0.94
N THR A 184 30.73 -0.26 1.71
CA THR A 184 29.32 0.17 1.66
C THR A 184 28.90 0.90 0.39
N ARG A 185 29.85 1.45 -0.38
CA ARG A 185 29.54 2.16 -1.63
C ARG A 185 29.34 1.16 -2.77
N VAL A 186 28.08 0.82 -3.02
CA VAL A 186 27.68 0.10 -4.25
C VAL A 186 27.92 1.05 -5.44
N PRO A 187 28.70 0.64 -6.46
CA PRO A 187 28.84 1.45 -7.67
C PRO A 187 27.50 1.47 -8.42
N ASP A 188 26.92 2.65 -8.57
CA ASP A 188 25.71 2.84 -9.37
C ASP A 188 25.96 2.42 -10.83
N GLY A 189 24.98 1.73 -11.43
CA GLY A 189 24.93 1.55 -12.90
C GLY A 189 25.56 0.29 -13.51
N GLY A 190 25.76 -0.80 -12.75
CA GLY A 190 26.13 -2.10 -13.34
C GLY A 190 24.93 -2.95 -13.76
N ASP A 191 25.01 -3.64 -14.91
CA ASP A 191 23.97 -4.60 -15.38
C ASP A 191 23.93 -5.90 -14.58
N ALA A 192 25.02 -6.24 -13.91
CA ALA A 192 25.15 -7.48 -13.14
C ALA A 192 25.10 -7.22 -11.63
N PRO A 193 24.51 -8.14 -10.84
CA PRO A 193 24.29 -7.95 -9.41
C PRO A 193 25.60 -7.97 -8.62
N TYR A 194 25.54 -7.39 -7.43
CA TYR A 194 26.60 -7.40 -6.43
C TYR A 194 26.21 -8.27 -5.24
N LEU A 195 27.18 -8.95 -4.65
CA LEU A 195 27.01 -9.71 -3.42
C LEU A 195 27.83 -9.04 -2.32
N ILE A 196 27.17 -8.46 -1.31
CA ILE A 196 27.82 -8.00 -0.09
C ILE A 196 27.76 -9.14 0.91
N TRP A 197 28.92 -9.68 1.26
CA TRP A 197 29.04 -10.80 2.17
C TRP A 197 29.37 -10.32 3.58
N ASN A 198 28.65 -10.87 4.54
CA ASN A 198 29.02 -10.96 5.93
C ASN A 198 28.69 -12.39 6.42
N TRP A 199 29.43 -12.85 7.42
CA TRP A 199 29.31 -14.21 7.97
C TRP A 199 27.90 -14.58 8.47
N ARG A 200 27.02 -13.60 8.77
CA ARG A 200 25.61 -13.81 9.15
C ARG A 200 24.59 -13.52 8.04
N ASN A 201 24.97 -12.73 7.05
CA ASN A 201 24.05 -12.25 6.03
C ASN A 201 24.72 -12.04 4.68
N LEU A 202 23.96 -12.33 3.62
CA LEU A 202 24.33 -12.07 2.24
C LEU A 202 23.36 -11.05 1.68
N ARG A 203 23.84 -9.86 1.31
CA ARG A 203 23.00 -8.88 0.63
C ARG A 203 23.25 -8.94 -0.87
N VAL A 204 22.21 -9.28 -1.61
CA VAL A 204 22.17 -9.23 -3.07
C VAL A 204 21.64 -7.85 -3.46
N CYS A 205 22.43 -7.10 -4.23
CA CYS A 205 22.05 -5.79 -4.73
C CYS A 205 22.03 -5.78 -6.25
N GLY A 206 21.06 -5.10 -6.85
CA GLY A 206 21.03 -4.85 -8.29
C GLY A 206 20.59 -6.05 -9.14
N PHE A 207 19.86 -7.00 -8.57
CA PHE A 207 19.41 -8.20 -9.29
C PHE A 207 18.33 -7.83 -10.32
N SER A 208 18.54 -8.09 -11.62
CA SER A 208 17.54 -7.82 -12.67
C SER A 208 16.94 -9.12 -13.21
N LEU A 209 15.64 -9.09 -13.50
CA LEU A 209 14.90 -10.18 -14.12
C LEU A 209 14.98 -10.17 -15.66
N ASP A 210 15.37 -9.05 -16.28
CA ASP A 210 15.33 -8.89 -17.75
C ASP A 210 16.25 -9.88 -18.49
N THR A 211 17.26 -10.37 -17.79
CA THR A 211 18.27 -11.29 -18.35
C THR A 211 17.92 -12.76 -18.15
N ARG A 212 16.87 -13.10 -17.39
CA ARG A 212 16.62 -14.49 -16.93
C ARG A 212 15.12 -14.80 -16.85
N THR A 213 14.70 -15.88 -17.50
CA THR A 213 13.38 -16.48 -17.28
C THR A 213 13.41 -17.32 -16.00
N LEU A 214 12.81 -16.81 -14.93
CA LEU A 214 12.73 -17.52 -13.64
C LEU A 214 11.27 -17.86 -13.31
N ASP A 215 11.02 -19.12 -12.99
CA ASP A 215 9.73 -19.59 -12.51
C ASP A 215 9.37 -18.95 -11.16
N ARG A 216 8.09 -18.63 -10.94
CA ARG A 216 7.62 -18.03 -9.68
C ARG A 216 6.74 -19.03 -8.93
N PRO A 217 6.78 -19.10 -7.59
CA PRO A 217 7.58 -18.31 -6.64
C PRO A 217 9.07 -18.70 -6.64
N LEU A 218 9.95 -17.78 -6.25
CA LEU A 218 11.39 -18.03 -6.26
C LEU A 218 11.83 -18.82 -5.02
N SER A 219 12.53 -19.92 -5.24
CA SER A 219 13.28 -20.64 -4.21
C SER A 219 14.73 -20.15 -4.20
N ILE A 220 15.23 -19.77 -3.02
CA ILE A 220 16.64 -19.45 -2.84
C ILE A 220 17.32 -20.63 -2.16
N SER A 221 18.43 -21.07 -2.74
CA SER A 221 19.35 -22.01 -2.11
C SER A 221 20.75 -21.44 -2.14
N ILE A 222 21.50 -21.65 -1.07
CA ILE A 222 22.90 -21.25 -0.99
C ILE A 222 23.72 -22.52 -1.07
N GLU A 223 24.69 -22.55 -1.97
CA GLU A 223 25.68 -23.60 -2.04
C GLU A 223 27.01 -23.07 -1.51
N VAL A 224 27.59 -23.82 -0.57
CA VAL A 224 28.89 -23.52 0.03
C VAL A 224 29.69 -24.82 0.10
N ASP A 225 30.88 -24.84 -0.50
CA ASP A 225 31.75 -26.03 -0.53
C ASP A 225 31.04 -27.31 -1.01
N GLN A 226 30.23 -27.19 -2.08
CA GLN A 226 29.40 -28.26 -2.66
C GLN A 226 28.30 -28.79 -1.73
N LEU A 227 28.01 -28.12 -0.62
CA LEU A 227 26.84 -28.39 0.21
C LEU A 227 25.77 -27.34 -0.08
N SER A 228 24.61 -27.77 -0.53
CA SER A 228 23.46 -26.89 -0.76
C SER A 228 22.61 -26.81 0.50
N SER A 229 22.13 -25.60 0.81
CA SER A 229 21.10 -25.41 1.83
C SER A 229 19.83 -26.14 1.40
N LYS A 230 19.01 -26.57 2.38
CA LYS A 230 17.63 -26.96 2.07
C LYS A 230 16.93 -25.75 1.43
N GLU A 231 16.15 -25.99 0.38
CA GLU A 231 15.31 -24.96 -0.22
C GLU A 231 14.31 -24.47 0.84
N ASN A 232 14.32 -23.16 1.12
CA ASN A 232 13.38 -22.34 1.93
C ASN A 232 14.19 -21.17 2.53
N PRO A 233 13.74 -19.89 2.59
CA PRO A 233 12.40 -19.32 2.37
C PRO A 233 12.07 -18.90 0.92
N LYS A 234 10.77 -18.65 0.66
CA LYS A 234 10.28 -18.10 -0.61
C LYS A 234 10.59 -16.59 -0.70
N LEU A 235 11.26 -16.17 -1.77
CA LEU A 235 11.41 -14.76 -2.13
C LEU A 235 10.36 -14.41 -3.18
N THR A 236 9.64 -13.31 -2.98
CA THR A 236 8.74 -12.78 -3.99
C THR A 236 9.35 -11.51 -4.58
N LEU A 237 9.55 -11.49 -5.89
CA LEU A 237 9.95 -10.28 -6.61
C LEU A 237 8.70 -9.67 -7.25
N SER A 238 8.28 -8.52 -6.73
CA SER A 238 7.12 -7.81 -7.24
C SER A 238 7.42 -7.27 -8.64
N CYS A 239 6.55 -7.55 -9.62
CA CYS A 239 6.66 -6.96 -10.96
C CYS A 239 6.22 -5.49 -10.97
N VAL A 240 5.52 -5.04 -9.94
CA VAL A 240 5.00 -3.68 -9.83
C VAL A 240 5.70 -2.89 -8.72
N GLN A 241 5.71 -1.57 -8.85
CA GLN A 241 6.25 -0.66 -7.83
C GLN A 241 5.32 -0.60 -6.62
N ARG A 242 5.86 -0.19 -5.47
CA ARG A 242 5.14 -0.17 -4.17
C ARG A 242 3.83 0.62 -4.20
N TYR A 243 3.73 1.71 -4.96
CA TYR A 243 2.52 2.55 -5.02
C TYR A 243 1.51 2.09 -6.09
N THR A 244 1.88 1.13 -6.95
CA THR A 244 1.03 0.67 -8.06
C THR A 244 -0.33 0.14 -7.58
N PRO A 245 -0.44 -0.67 -6.51
CA PRO A 245 -1.73 -1.13 -6.02
C PRO A 245 -2.68 0.01 -5.61
N ILE A 246 -2.14 1.09 -5.05
CA ILE A 246 -2.91 2.29 -4.67
C ILE A 246 -3.49 2.96 -5.92
N LEU A 247 -2.65 3.17 -6.95
CA LEU A 247 -3.10 3.80 -8.20
C LEU A 247 -4.17 2.97 -8.91
N ILE A 248 -4.00 1.64 -8.95
CA ILE A 248 -5.00 0.75 -9.54
C ILE A 248 -6.30 0.81 -8.74
N ALA A 249 -6.23 0.76 -7.40
CA ALA A 249 -7.43 0.85 -6.56
C ALA A 249 -8.19 2.17 -6.77
N ILE A 250 -7.48 3.30 -6.86
CA ILE A 250 -8.07 4.61 -7.21
C ILE A 250 -8.67 4.58 -8.61
N GLY A 251 -7.99 3.96 -9.57
CA GLY A 251 -8.50 3.78 -10.95
C GLY A 251 -9.79 2.97 -11.00
N VAL A 252 -9.88 1.87 -10.24
CA VAL A 252 -11.09 1.05 -10.10
C VAL A 252 -12.22 1.86 -9.48
N LEU A 253 -11.97 2.60 -8.41
CA LEU A 253 -12.97 3.49 -7.81
C LEU A 253 -13.44 4.56 -8.81
N GLY A 254 -12.51 5.20 -9.52
CA GLY A 254 -12.81 6.18 -10.56
C GLY A 254 -13.68 5.61 -11.67
N PHE A 255 -13.40 4.38 -12.11
CA PHE A 255 -14.21 3.66 -13.08
C PHE A 255 -15.66 3.47 -12.59
N PHE A 256 -15.86 3.03 -11.35
CA PHE A 256 -17.21 2.90 -10.78
C PHE A 256 -17.92 4.25 -10.63
N ILE A 257 -17.21 5.32 -10.26
CA ILE A 257 -17.79 6.68 -10.21
C ILE A 257 -18.26 7.11 -11.60
N VAL A 258 -17.45 6.90 -12.64
CA VAL A 258 -17.83 7.20 -14.03
C VAL A 258 -19.04 6.37 -14.46
N LEU A 259 -19.06 5.07 -14.14
CA LEU A 259 -20.19 4.20 -14.46
C LEU A 259 -21.49 4.69 -13.80
N VAL A 260 -21.44 5.00 -12.50
CA VAL A 260 -22.56 5.56 -11.75
C VAL A 260 -22.99 6.93 -12.31
N TYR A 261 -22.05 7.78 -12.70
CA TYR A 261 -22.33 9.06 -13.35
C TYR A 261 -23.08 8.87 -14.68
N LEU A 262 -22.62 7.94 -15.54
CA LEU A 262 -23.25 7.65 -16.83
C LEU A 262 -24.68 7.14 -16.66
N PHE A 263 -24.91 6.20 -15.73
CA PHE A 263 -26.26 5.70 -15.42
C PHE A 263 -27.17 6.79 -14.84
N SER A 264 -26.62 7.66 -14.00
CA SER A 264 -27.36 8.79 -13.43
C SER A 264 -27.76 9.80 -14.50
N ARG A 265 -26.85 10.11 -15.44
CA ARG A 265 -27.09 11.04 -16.56
C ARG A 265 -28.26 10.57 -17.43
N GLN A 266 -28.34 9.28 -17.74
CA GLN A 266 -29.46 8.72 -18.51
C GLN A 266 -30.81 8.98 -17.82
N LYS A 267 -30.89 8.82 -16.50
CA LYS A 267 -32.13 9.10 -15.74
C LYS A 267 -32.48 10.59 -15.67
N VAL A 268 -31.48 11.46 -15.49
CA VAL A 268 -31.70 12.92 -15.42
C VAL A 268 -32.25 13.46 -16.74
N THR A 269 -31.79 12.96 -17.89
CA THR A 269 -32.34 13.40 -19.20
C THR A 269 -33.84 13.12 -19.36
N ARG A 270 -34.38 12.09 -18.70
CA ARG A 270 -35.81 11.76 -18.72
C ARG A 270 -36.65 12.60 -17.76
N ARG A 271 -36.04 13.32 -16.81
CA ARG A 271 -36.73 14.10 -15.77
C ARG A 271 -36.61 15.62 -15.93
N LYS A 272 -36.18 16.13 -17.08
CA LYS A 272 -36.04 17.58 -17.38
C LYS A 272 -37.38 18.38 -17.44
N ALA A 273 -38.44 17.92 -16.78
CA ALA A 273 -39.72 18.61 -16.77
C ALA A 273 -39.73 19.90 -15.93
N ASP A 274 -38.74 20.12 -15.05
CA ASP A 274 -38.84 21.12 -13.97
C ASP A 274 -37.80 22.26 -14.02
N HIS A 275 -37.27 22.60 -15.22
CA HIS A 275 -36.38 23.75 -15.50
C HIS A 275 -35.12 23.96 -14.61
N ARG A 276 -34.78 23.06 -13.69
CA ARG A 276 -33.66 23.21 -12.74
C ARG A 276 -32.42 22.41 -13.18
N THR A 277 -31.25 23.06 -13.22
CA THR A 277 -29.97 22.41 -13.53
C THR A 277 -29.21 22.04 -12.26
N TYR A 278 -29.25 20.77 -11.87
CA TYR A 278 -28.37 20.23 -10.82
C TYR A 278 -27.15 19.54 -11.45
N PRO A 279 -25.98 19.58 -10.78
CA PRO A 279 -24.86 18.73 -11.18
C PRO A 279 -25.28 17.26 -11.06
N THR A 280 -25.01 16.45 -12.09
CA THR A 280 -25.56 15.09 -12.23
C THR A 280 -25.25 14.17 -11.05
N LEU A 281 -24.11 14.33 -10.39
CA LEU A 281 -23.75 13.54 -9.21
C LEU A 281 -24.52 13.95 -7.95
N ALA A 282 -24.89 15.23 -7.82
CA ALA A 282 -25.70 15.67 -6.68
C ALA A 282 -27.06 15.00 -6.67
N TYR A 283 -27.58 14.61 -7.84
CA TYR A 283 -28.82 13.85 -7.98
C TYR A 283 -28.84 12.52 -7.20
N LEU A 284 -27.67 11.93 -6.91
CA LEU A 284 -27.58 10.70 -6.12
C LEU A 284 -27.75 10.93 -4.62
N ILE A 285 -27.46 12.14 -4.16
CA ILE A 285 -27.48 12.52 -2.74
C ILE A 285 -28.75 13.33 -2.42
N ILE A 286 -29.32 14.02 -3.41
CA ILE A 286 -30.56 14.79 -3.27
C ILE A 286 -31.75 13.85 -3.12
N ASP A 287 -32.52 14.05 -2.05
CA ASP A 287 -33.83 13.42 -1.91
C ASP A 287 -34.82 14.07 -2.89
N SER A 288 -35.41 13.27 -3.79
CA SER A 288 -36.35 13.76 -4.79
C SER A 288 -37.61 14.38 -4.22
N LYS A 289 -38.00 14.07 -2.97
CA LYS A 289 -39.22 14.62 -2.36
C LYS A 289 -39.01 15.99 -1.76
N THR A 290 -37.86 16.20 -1.13
CA THR A 290 -37.60 17.40 -0.31
C THR A 290 -36.58 18.34 -0.93
N ASN A 291 -35.95 17.91 -2.03
CA ASN A 291 -34.91 18.64 -2.73
C ASN A 291 -33.71 19.04 -1.85
N THR A 292 -33.44 18.26 -0.80
CA THR A 292 -32.32 18.47 0.13
C THR A 292 -31.33 17.32 0.07
N TYR A 293 -30.06 17.57 0.44
CA TYR A 293 -29.07 16.51 0.60
C TYR A 293 -29.46 15.53 1.72
N SER A 294 -29.41 14.24 1.41
CA SER A 294 -29.66 13.15 2.35
C SER A 294 -28.36 12.64 2.98
N LEU A 295 -28.26 12.77 4.30
CA LEU A 295 -27.09 12.35 5.06
C LEU A 295 -26.88 10.82 5.05
N CYS A 296 -27.96 10.03 5.09
CA CYS A 296 -27.85 8.57 5.02
C CYS A 296 -27.41 8.07 3.63
N MET A 297 -27.83 8.74 2.55
CA MET A 297 -27.32 8.44 1.20
C MET A 297 -25.84 8.81 1.08
N PHE A 298 -25.44 9.95 1.65
CA PHE A 298 -24.03 10.36 1.70
C PHE A 298 -23.16 9.30 2.41
N GLN A 299 -23.59 8.83 3.59
CA GLN A 299 -22.90 7.76 4.32
C GLN A 299 -22.80 6.47 3.50
N LEU A 300 -23.91 6.02 2.90
CA LEU A 300 -23.93 4.81 2.09
C LEU A 300 -22.95 4.90 0.91
N ILE A 301 -22.93 6.04 0.21
CA ILE A 301 -22.02 6.28 -0.91
C ILE A 301 -20.56 6.27 -0.44
N LEU A 302 -20.24 6.96 0.67
CA LEU A 302 -18.87 7.00 1.18
C LEU A 302 -18.37 5.62 1.64
N TRP A 303 -19.16 4.86 2.40
CA TRP A 303 -18.76 3.51 2.82
C TRP A 303 -18.69 2.52 1.66
N SER A 304 -19.54 2.66 0.65
CA SER A 304 -19.44 1.88 -0.58
C SER A 304 -18.14 2.18 -1.33
N ALA A 305 -17.81 3.47 -1.50
CA ALA A 305 -16.56 3.89 -2.13
C ALA A 305 -15.32 3.40 -1.35
N ALA A 306 -15.33 3.52 -0.02
CA ALA A 306 -14.27 3.04 0.84
C ALA A 306 -14.09 1.52 0.75
N THR A 307 -15.19 0.77 0.69
CA THR A 307 -15.18 -0.70 0.53
C THR A 307 -14.58 -1.10 -0.80
N VAL A 308 -15.02 -0.48 -1.91
CA VAL A 308 -14.49 -0.76 -3.25
C VAL A 308 -12.99 -0.47 -3.30
N LEU A 309 -12.56 0.67 -2.75
CA LEU A 309 -11.16 1.07 -2.72
C LEU A 309 -10.30 0.08 -1.91
N ALA A 310 -10.74 -0.25 -0.69
CA ALA A 310 -10.02 -1.17 0.20
C ALA A 310 -9.94 -2.59 -0.37
N TYR A 311 -11.04 -3.08 -0.92
CA TYR A 311 -11.10 -4.40 -1.55
C TYR A 311 -10.20 -4.46 -2.79
N ALA A 312 -10.26 -3.44 -3.66
CA ALA A 312 -9.40 -3.36 -4.83
C ALA A 312 -7.92 -3.28 -4.45
N TYR A 313 -7.57 -2.46 -3.44
CA TYR A 313 -6.20 -2.37 -2.93
C TYR A 313 -5.67 -3.72 -2.46
N LEU A 314 -6.46 -4.44 -1.65
CA LEU A 314 -6.07 -5.74 -1.12
C LEU A 314 -5.94 -6.79 -2.22
N ALA A 315 -6.93 -6.88 -3.11
CA ALA A 315 -6.93 -7.82 -4.23
C ALA A 315 -5.71 -7.59 -5.14
N VAL A 316 -5.43 -6.33 -5.49
CA VAL A 316 -4.29 -5.99 -6.36
C VAL A 316 -2.96 -6.25 -5.66
N SER A 317 -2.86 -5.99 -4.34
CA SER A 317 -1.66 -6.30 -3.56
C SER A 317 -1.39 -7.81 -3.54
N GLN A 318 -2.42 -8.63 -3.31
CA GLN A 318 -2.30 -10.08 -3.32
C GLN A 318 -1.94 -10.62 -4.71
N PHE A 319 -2.64 -10.17 -5.76
CA PHE A 319 -2.41 -10.65 -7.12
C PHE A 319 -1.08 -10.19 -7.73
N LEU A 320 -0.76 -8.90 -7.67
CA LEU A 320 0.39 -8.35 -8.39
C LEU A 320 1.68 -8.34 -7.57
N VAL A 321 1.57 -8.12 -6.26
CA VAL A 321 2.75 -7.99 -5.38
C VAL A 321 3.11 -9.32 -4.75
N GLN A 322 2.13 -10.03 -4.21
CA GLN A 322 2.36 -11.28 -3.45
C GLN A 322 2.25 -12.55 -4.31
N TRP A 323 1.73 -12.45 -5.54
CA TRP A 323 1.50 -13.60 -6.42
C TRP A 323 0.54 -14.65 -5.84
N THR A 324 -0.40 -14.21 -5.00
CA THR A 324 -1.43 -15.04 -4.39
C THR A 324 -2.75 -14.86 -5.12
N TRP A 325 -3.07 -15.77 -6.04
CA TRP A 325 -4.32 -15.75 -6.83
C TRP A 325 -5.54 -16.24 -6.04
N VAL A 326 -5.70 -15.72 -4.83
CA VAL A 326 -6.83 -16.01 -3.95
C VAL A 326 -7.63 -14.73 -3.78
N LEU A 327 -8.95 -14.82 -3.97
CA LEU A 327 -9.80 -13.67 -3.72
C LEU A 327 -9.71 -13.29 -2.24
N PRO A 328 -9.45 -12.01 -1.90
CA PRO A 328 -9.32 -11.61 -0.53
C PRO A 328 -10.64 -11.82 0.21
N ASN A 329 -10.53 -12.29 1.45
CA ASN A 329 -11.68 -12.40 2.34
C ASN A 329 -12.23 -11.01 2.66
N VAL A 330 -13.56 -10.89 2.67
CA VAL A 330 -14.23 -9.68 3.15
C VAL A 330 -14.10 -9.64 4.67
N PRO A 331 -13.62 -8.53 5.29
CA PRO A 331 -13.42 -8.43 6.72
C PRO A 331 -14.79 -8.45 7.41
N GLU A 332 -14.84 -9.08 8.57
CA GLU A 332 -16.08 -9.28 9.35
C GLU A 332 -16.84 -7.97 9.64
N GLY A 333 -16.13 -6.85 9.78
CA GLY A 333 -16.74 -5.54 10.04
C GLY A 333 -17.38 -4.84 8.83
N LEU A 334 -16.92 -5.08 7.60
CA LEU A 334 -17.41 -4.34 6.42
C LEU A 334 -18.86 -4.65 6.04
N PRO A 335 -19.31 -5.93 5.99
CA PRO A 335 -20.71 -6.26 5.76
C PRO A 335 -21.62 -5.63 6.81
N THR A 336 -21.19 -5.63 8.08
CA THR A 336 -21.92 -4.98 9.17
C THR A 336 -22.05 -3.48 8.95
N MET A 337 -20.98 -2.79 8.54
CA MET A 337 -21.00 -1.35 8.27
C MET A 337 -21.88 -0.96 7.09
N LEU A 338 -21.79 -1.72 5.98
CA LEU A 338 -22.67 -1.54 4.83
C LEU A 338 -24.12 -1.88 5.20
N GLY A 339 -24.34 -2.91 6.02
CA GLY A 339 -25.64 -3.29 6.55
C GLY A 339 -26.27 -2.19 7.41
N ILE A 340 -25.50 -1.57 8.32
CA ILE A 340 -25.96 -0.42 9.11
C ILE A 340 -26.29 0.77 8.19
N SER A 341 -25.45 1.05 7.20
CA SER A 341 -25.67 2.17 6.27
C SER A 341 -26.93 1.95 5.41
N ALA A 342 -27.06 0.77 4.81
CA ALA A 342 -28.21 0.38 3.99
C ALA A 342 -29.50 0.28 4.82
N GLY A 343 -29.42 -0.30 6.02
CA GLY A 343 -30.53 -0.37 6.98
C GLY A 343 -31.01 1.02 7.39
N THR A 344 -30.09 1.95 7.66
CA THR A 344 -30.43 3.34 7.99
C THR A 344 -31.14 4.04 6.84
N VAL A 345 -30.69 3.82 5.59
CA VAL A 345 -31.39 4.35 4.40
C VAL A 345 -32.79 3.75 4.26
N ALA A 346 -32.93 2.43 4.38
CA ALA A 346 -34.22 1.75 4.25
C ALA A 346 -35.23 2.24 5.30
N VAL A 347 -34.81 2.31 6.57
CA VAL A 347 -35.65 2.84 7.66
C VAL A 347 -35.92 4.33 7.47
N ALA A 348 -34.94 5.13 7.01
CA ALA A 348 -35.15 6.54 6.74
C ALA A 348 -36.18 6.78 5.61
N VAL A 349 -36.20 5.93 4.58
CA VAL A 349 -37.20 6.01 3.51
C VAL A 349 -38.57 5.56 4.02
N GLY A 350 -38.62 4.44 4.76
CA GLY A 350 -39.87 3.94 5.35
C GLY A 350 -40.51 4.92 6.33
N THR A 351 -39.73 5.51 7.22
CA THR A 351 -40.20 6.54 8.17
C THR A 351 -40.72 7.79 7.45
N SER A 352 -40.09 8.20 6.35
CA SER A 352 -40.60 9.34 5.53
C SER A 352 -41.91 9.00 4.81
N GLY A 353 -42.13 7.72 4.49
CA GLY A 353 -43.41 7.25 3.93
C GLY A 353 -44.54 7.25 4.96
N ALA A 354 -44.24 6.86 6.21
CA ALA A 354 -45.24 6.74 7.26
C ALA A 354 -45.53 8.06 7.99
N LYS A 355 -44.52 8.90 8.24
CA LYS A 355 -44.65 10.15 9.01
C LYS A 355 -44.68 11.41 8.16
N GLY A 356 -44.48 11.31 6.85
CA GLY A 356 -44.34 12.46 5.94
C GLY A 356 -42.89 12.90 5.75
N SER A 357 -42.64 13.72 4.72
CA SER A 357 -41.30 14.13 4.34
C SER A 357 -40.77 15.30 5.19
N LYS A 358 -39.43 15.50 5.18
CA LYS A 358 -38.82 16.76 5.64
C LYS A 358 -39.40 17.92 4.80
N GLY A 359 -39.52 19.11 5.37
CA GLY A 359 -40.01 20.27 4.63
C GLY A 359 -39.20 20.51 3.35
N ALA A 360 -39.86 21.03 2.31
CA ALA A 360 -39.22 21.32 1.04
C ALA A 360 -38.09 22.35 1.25
N GLY A 361 -36.84 21.94 1.01
CA GLY A 361 -35.68 22.77 1.26
C GLY A 361 -35.61 24.01 0.36
N PRO A 362 -34.66 24.94 0.63
CA PRO A 362 -34.47 26.13 -0.20
C PRO A 362 -34.22 25.77 -1.66
N LEU A 363 -34.53 26.70 -2.59
CA LEU A 363 -34.41 26.48 -4.05
C LEU A 363 -33.05 25.94 -4.50
N LYS A 364 -31.98 26.20 -3.73
CA LYS A 364 -30.65 25.63 -3.93
C LYS A 364 -30.23 24.85 -2.68
N PRO A 365 -30.05 23.52 -2.75
CA PRO A 365 -29.56 22.75 -1.63
C PRO A 365 -28.11 23.14 -1.33
N GLY A 366 -27.81 23.36 -0.06
CA GLY A 366 -26.49 23.72 0.43
C GLY A 366 -25.82 22.55 1.16
N PHE A 367 -24.49 22.50 1.21
CA PHE A 367 -23.78 21.52 2.04
C PHE A 367 -24.16 21.62 3.53
N ALA A 368 -24.61 22.80 3.97
CA ALA A 368 -25.16 23.00 5.30
C ALA A 368 -26.34 22.05 5.59
N ASP A 369 -27.13 21.64 4.58
CA ASP A 369 -28.30 20.76 4.75
C ASP A 369 -27.95 19.36 5.28
N LEU A 370 -26.67 18.96 5.19
CA LEU A 370 -26.15 17.73 5.79
C LEU A 370 -26.16 17.80 7.32
N ILE A 371 -25.87 18.97 7.88
CA ILE A 371 -25.75 19.20 9.34
C ILE A 371 -26.89 20.05 9.92
N THR A 372 -27.69 20.69 9.06
CA THR A 372 -28.85 21.48 9.47
C THR A 372 -30.16 20.80 9.06
N THR A 373 -31.20 21.13 9.79
CA THR A 373 -32.59 20.87 9.41
C THR A 373 -33.26 22.23 9.30
N GLU A 374 -33.62 22.65 8.08
CA GLU A 374 -34.38 23.89 7.82
C GLU A 374 -33.71 25.16 8.37
N GLY A 375 -32.38 25.20 8.31
CA GLY A 375 -31.57 26.32 8.80
C GLY A 375 -31.22 26.24 10.29
N VAL A 376 -31.80 25.31 11.05
CA VAL A 376 -31.42 25.05 12.44
C VAL A 376 -30.34 23.98 12.49
N PHE A 377 -29.30 24.22 13.27
CA PHE A 377 -28.23 23.26 13.50
C PHE A 377 -28.76 22.03 14.27
N ALA A 378 -28.55 20.85 13.70
CA ALA A 378 -29.05 19.59 14.24
C ALA A 378 -27.88 18.75 14.74
N LEU A 379 -27.69 18.72 16.07
CA LEU A 379 -26.52 18.10 16.69
C LEU A 379 -26.37 16.62 16.33
N GLU A 380 -27.47 15.88 16.24
CA GLU A 380 -27.47 14.46 15.87
C GLU A 380 -27.01 14.22 14.43
N ARG A 381 -27.31 15.16 13.52
CA ARG A 381 -26.81 15.12 12.14
C ARG A 381 -25.33 15.45 12.07
N LEU A 382 -24.87 16.44 12.83
CA LEU A 382 -23.44 16.76 12.89
C LEU A 382 -22.67 15.54 13.42
N GLN A 383 -23.11 14.96 14.53
CA GLN A 383 -22.47 13.77 15.10
C GLN A 383 -22.37 12.65 14.06
N PHE A 384 -23.47 12.37 13.37
CA PHE A 384 -23.52 11.33 12.35
C PHE A 384 -22.62 11.61 11.14
N PHE A 385 -22.59 12.86 10.67
CA PHE A 385 -21.70 13.31 9.61
C PHE A 385 -20.22 13.19 10.02
N LEU A 386 -19.86 13.71 11.20
CA LEU A 386 -18.49 13.68 11.71
C LEU A 386 -17.96 12.25 11.87
N TRP A 387 -18.73 11.37 12.50
CA TRP A 387 -18.33 9.98 12.66
C TRP A 387 -18.22 9.26 11.32
N THR A 388 -19.09 9.56 10.36
CA THR A 388 -18.98 9.01 9.00
C THR A 388 -17.67 9.44 8.33
N VAL A 389 -17.34 10.73 8.34
CA VAL A 389 -16.13 11.25 7.70
C VAL A 389 -14.87 10.72 8.39
N LEU A 390 -14.82 10.74 9.72
CA LEU A 390 -13.69 10.22 10.49
C LEU A 390 -13.51 8.71 10.29
N GLY A 391 -14.60 7.94 10.32
CA GLY A 391 -14.57 6.50 10.12
C GLY A 391 -14.07 6.11 8.74
N VAL A 392 -14.64 6.72 7.70
CA VAL A 392 -14.25 6.46 6.31
C VAL A 392 -12.80 6.87 6.06
N SER A 393 -12.41 8.08 6.49
CA SER A 393 -11.06 8.59 6.27
C SER A 393 -10.02 7.77 7.03
N GLY A 394 -10.30 7.41 8.29
CA GLY A 394 -9.44 6.56 9.11
C GLY A 394 -9.29 5.17 8.51
N PHE A 395 -10.39 4.54 8.10
CA PHE A 395 -10.38 3.21 7.48
C PHE A 395 -9.59 3.19 6.16
N VAL A 396 -9.82 4.16 5.27
CA VAL A 396 -9.10 4.27 3.99
C VAL A 396 -7.62 4.55 4.24
N SER A 397 -7.28 5.48 5.12
CA SER A 397 -5.88 5.82 5.42
C SER A 397 -5.14 4.63 6.04
N ALA A 398 -5.76 3.94 7.00
CA ALA A 398 -5.19 2.73 7.60
C ALA A 398 -4.96 1.64 6.56
N THR A 399 -5.92 1.41 5.67
CA THR A 399 -5.82 0.41 4.59
C THR A 399 -4.68 0.76 3.63
N LEU A 400 -4.63 2.00 3.13
CA LEU A 400 -3.60 2.43 2.18
C LEU A 400 -2.20 2.57 2.80
N SER A 401 -2.09 2.63 4.13
CA SER A 401 -0.81 2.66 4.85
C SER A 401 -0.20 1.27 5.07
N GLN A 402 -0.97 0.20 4.89
CA GLN A 402 -0.45 -1.17 5.01
C GLN A 402 0.54 -1.44 3.88
N ASP A 403 1.62 -2.18 4.15
CA ASP A 403 2.58 -2.55 3.08
C ASP A 403 1.93 -3.57 2.13
N PRO A 404 1.89 -3.30 0.82
CA PRO A 404 1.33 -4.26 -0.14
C PRO A 404 2.01 -5.63 -0.10
N ALA A 405 3.26 -5.69 0.39
CA ALA A 405 4.04 -6.91 0.52
C ALA A 405 3.56 -7.85 1.64
N SER A 406 2.90 -7.32 2.67
CA SER A 406 2.53 -8.07 3.87
C SER A 406 1.03 -8.03 4.18
N VAL A 407 0.26 -7.22 3.45
CA VAL A 407 -1.17 -7.08 3.67
C VAL A 407 -1.93 -8.36 3.27
N ASN A 408 -2.50 -9.04 4.26
CA ASN A 408 -3.35 -10.22 4.04
C ASN A 408 -4.82 -9.97 4.37
N GLU A 409 -5.08 -8.93 5.16
CA GLU A 409 -6.39 -8.54 5.65
C GLU A 409 -6.53 -7.02 5.54
N MET A 410 -7.74 -6.52 5.35
CA MET A 410 -7.99 -5.08 5.38
C MET A 410 -7.81 -4.53 6.80
N ALA A 411 -7.68 -3.21 6.91
CA ALA A 411 -7.61 -2.57 8.22
C ALA A 411 -8.85 -2.93 9.06
N LYS A 412 -8.62 -3.46 10.27
CA LYS A 412 -9.71 -3.74 11.20
C LYS A 412 -10.29 -2.41 11.67
N ILE A 413 -11.61 -2.29 11.56
CA ILE A 413 -12.35 -1.19 12.17
C ILE A 413 -12.36 -1.47 13.68
N PRO A 414 -12.00 -0.50 14.54
CA PRO A 414 -12.01 -0.72 15.98
C PRO A 414 -13.38 -1.18 16.46
N ASP A 415 -13.42 -2.19 17.35
CA ASP A 415 -14.68 -2.79 17.79
C ASP A 415 -15.62 -1.77 18.44
N ASN A 416 -15.08 -0.78 19.14
CA ASN A 416 -15.85 0.30 19.75
C ASN A 416 -16.45 1.29 18.74
N PHE A 417 -15.95 1.30 17.50
CA PHE A 417 -16.42 2.21 16.47
C PHE A 417 -17.77 1.77 15.89
N LEU A 418 -18.01 0.45 15.77
CA LEU A 418 -19.27 -0.08 15.22
C LEU A 418 -20.49 0.30 16.10
N PRO A 419 -20.47 0.11 17.43
CA PRO A 419 -21.54 0.57 18.31
C PRO A 419 -21.73 2.07 18.27
N LEU A 420 -20.64 2.86 18.20
CA LEU A 420 -20.74 4.33 18.12
C LEU A 420 -21.43 4.78 16.83
N MET A 421 -21.09 4.18 15.68
CA MET A 421 -21.80 4.46 14.43
C MET A 421 -23.26 4.01 14.48
N GLY A 422 -23.51 2.82 15.03
CA GLY A 422 -24.86 2.29 15.21
C GLY A 422 -25.72 3.21 16.07
N LEU A 423 -25.19 3.65 17.21
CA LEU A 423 -25.84 4.60 18.11
C LEU A 423 -26.07 5.96 17.44
N SER A 424 -25.11 6.45 16.66
CA SER A 424 -25.29 7.69 15.90
C SER A 424 -26.38 7.56 14.83
N SER A 425 -26.48 6.41 14.17
CA SER A 425 -27.50 6.13 13.16
C SER A 425 -28.88 6.00 13.81
N LEU A 426 -28.96 5.32 14.95
CA LEU A 426 -30.16 5.21 15.77
C LEU A 426 -30.60 6.57 16.31
N GLY A 427 -29.68 7.40 16.80
CA GLY A 427 -29.97 8.76 17.25
C GLY A 427 -30.52 9.64 16.13
N TYR A 428 -29.94 9.55 14.92
CA TYR A 428 -30.47 10.20 13.73
C TYR A 428 -31.89 9.73 13.38
N LEU A 429 -32.13 8.41 13.38
CA LEU A 429 -33.45 7.83 13.10
C LEU A 429 -34.48 8.18 14.18
N ALA A 430 -34.08 8.18 15.45
CA ALA A 430 -34.93 8.57 16.58
C ALA A 430 -35.29 10.05 16.49
N GLY A 431 -34.32 10.92 16.20
CA GLY A 431 -34.55 12.33 15.95
C GLY A 431 -35.50 12.56 14.78
N LYS A 432 -35.38 11.76 13.71
CA LYS A 432 -36.32 11.79 12.58
C LYS A 432 -37.71 11.26 12.96
N ALA A 433 -37.79 10.23 13.79
CA ALA A 433 -39.05 9.63 14.21
C ALA A 433 -39.83 10.52 15.19
N VAL A 434 -39.18 11.33 16.02
CA VAL A 434 -39.85 12.22 16.97
C VAL A 434 -40.34 13.52 16.31
N ARG A 435 -39.74 13.92 15.17
CA ARG A 435 -40.16 15.11 14.43
C ARG A 435 -41.51 14.90 13.74
N LYS A 436 -42.31 15.97 13.74
CA LYS A 436 -43.52 16.06 12.93
C LYS A 436 -43.15 16.13 11.43
N PRO A 437 -44.05 15.82 10.51
CA PRO A 437 -43.80 16.08 9.09
C PRO A 437 -43.57 17.57 8.84
N GLY A 438 -42.64 17.87 7.94
CA GLY A 438 -42.41 19.24 7.49
C GLY A 438 -43.36 19.60 6.35
N PRO A 439 -43.67 20.90 6.18
CA PRO A 439 -44.58 21.32 5.13
C PRO A 439 -43.95 21.13 3.74
N VAL A 440 -44.76 20.77 2.74
CA VAL A 440 -44.34 20.67 1.34
C VAL A 440 -45.28 21.48 0.48
N ILE A 441 -44.78 22.50 -0.21
CA ILE A 441 -45.57 23.26 -1.18
C ILE A 441 -45.44 22.56 -2.54
N LYS A 442 -46.56 22.07 -3.07
CA LYS A 442 -46.62 21.41 -4.38
C LYS A 442 -46.92 22.41 -5.48
N GLU A 443 -47.89 23.28 -5.23
CA GLU A 443 -48.43 24.17 -6.24
C GLU A 443 -48.90 25.49 -5.60
N LEU A 444 -48.69 26.58 -6.33
CA LEU A 444 -49.32 27.86 -6.06
C LEU A 444 -50.37 28.11 -7.13
N ASP A 445 -51.63 28.09 -6.72
CA ASP A 445 -52.79 28.33 -7.56
C ASP A 445 -53.30 29.76 -7.34
N PRO A 446 -53.01 30.72 -8.24
CA PRO A 446 -53.53 32.07 -8.14
C PRO A 446 -55.04 32.05 -8.40
N GLN A 447 -55.84 32.31 -7.37
CA GLN A 447 -57.29 32.39 -7.55
C GLN A 447 -57.65 33.73 -8.20
N ILE A 448 -58.06 33.66 -9.47
CA ILE A 448 -58.60 34.80 -10.20
C ILE A 448 -60.04 34.99 -9.72
N PRO A 449 -60.40 36.12 -9.09
CA PRO A 449 -61.79 36.38 -8.75
C PRO A 449 -62.65 36.39 -10.02
N SER A 450 -63.84 35.79 -9.98
CA SER A 450 -64.75 35.67 -11.13
C SER A 450 -65.24 37.02 -11.70
N THR A 451 -64.91 38.12 -11.04
CA THR A 451 -65.15 39.50 -11.50
C THR A 451 -63.85 40.09 -12.05
N SER A 452 -63.86 40.55 -13.30
CA SER A 452 -62.65 41.06 -13.98
C SER A 452 -61.90 42.07 -13.09
N PRO A 453 -60.68 41.77 -12.63
CA PRO A 453 -59.91 42.71 -11.85
C PRO A 453 -59.55 43.94 -12.70
N PRO A 454 -59.46 45.13 -12.11
CA PRO A 454 -58.96 46.31 -12.82
C PRO A 454 -57.55 46.05 -13.38
N PRO A 455 -57.21 46.55 -14.58
CA PRO A 455 -55.90 46.33 -15.18
C PRO A 455 -54.80 46.83 -14.25
N GLY A 456 -53.94 45.91 -13.79
CA GLY A 456 -52.80 46.20 -12.90
C GLY A 456 -52.94 45.72 -11.45
N SER A 457 -54.06 45.11 -11.03
CA SER A 457 -54.15 44.47 -9.71
C SER A 457 -53.75 42.99 -9.77
N MET A 458 -52.81 42.58 -8.90
CA MET A 458 -52.45 41.16 -8.69
C MET A 458 -53.66 40.33 -8.23
N PRO A 459 -53.70 39.00 -8.48
CA PRO A 459 -54.74 38.13 -7.96
C PRO A 459 -54.89 38.35 -6.45
N THR A 460 -56.12 38.62 -6.02
CA THR A 460 -56.45 39.04 -4.64
C THR A 460 -56.20 37.93 -3.62
N THR A 461 -55.99 36.70 -4.08
CA THR A 461 -55.86 35.52 -3.22
C THR A 461 -54.98 34.46 -3.89
N ILE A 462 -54.02 33.92 -3.14
CA ILE A 462 -53.15 32.83 -3.58
C ILE A 462 -53.54 31.58 -2.79
N ARG A 463 -53.91 30.51 -3.48
CA ARG A 463 -54.13 29.20 -2.87
C ARG A 463 -52.83 28.41 -2.93
N ILE A 464 -52.38 27.94 -1.78
CA ILE A 464 -51.14 27.19 -1.62
C ILE A 464 -51.56 25.75 -1.40
N ILE A 465 -51.24 24.89 -2.34
CA ILE A 465 -51.58 23.47 -2.31
C ILE A 465 -50.33 22.70 -1.93
N GLY A 466 -50.44 21.83 -0.94
CA GLY A 466 -49.29 21.16 -0.35
C GLY A 466 -49.65 19.97 0.53
N GLU A 467 -48.64 19.52 1.27
CA GLU A 467 -48.77 18.50 2.32
C GLU A 467 -48.28 19.09 3.64
N HIS A 468 -48.89 18.65 4.75
CA HIS A 468 -48.45 18.98 6.11
C HIS A 468 -48.34 20.49 6.39
N LEU A 469 -49.25 21.28 5.81
CA LEU A 469 -49.31 22.72 6.04
C LEU A 469 -50.03 22.97 7.36
N SER A 470 -49.42 23.69 8.30
CA SER A 470 -50.14 24.04 9.54
C SER A 470 -51.11 25.20 9.29
N PRO A 471 -52.35 25.17 9.84
CA PRO A 471 -53.26 26.33 9.86
C PRO A 471 -52.64 27.59 10.47
N GLN A 472 -51.65 27.40 11.36
CA GLN A 472 -50.94 28.45 12.08
C GLN A 472 -49.58 28.77 11.45
N ALA A 473 -49.31 28.31 10.23
CA ALA A 473 -48.04 28.53 9.57
C ALA A 473 -47.79 30.03 9.32
N GLN A 474 -46.58 30.48 9.63
CA GLN A 474 -46.09 31.80 9.25
C GLN A 474 -45.65 31.77 7.79
N MET A 475 -46.18 32.68 7.00
CA MET A 475 -45.75 32.84 5.63
C MET A 475 -44.76 33.99 5.47
N ARG A 476 -43.92 33.93 4.46
CA ARG A 476 -43.11 35.04 3.96
C ARG A 476 -43.26 35.12 2.46
N LEU A 477 -43.74 36.25 1.98
CA LEU A 477 -43.77 36.58 0.56
C LEU A 477 -42.64 37.57 0.29
N TYR A 478 -41.75 37.26 -0.67
CA TYR A 478 -40.61 38.13 -0.99
C TYR A 478 -39.71 38.48 0.21
N GLY A 479 -39.69 37.64 1.25
CA GLY A 479 -38.95 37.87 2.48
C GLY A 479 -39.68 38.71 3.54
N GLU A 480 -40.83 39.30 3.23
CA GLU A 480 -41.66 40.04 4.18
C GLU A 480 -42.67 39.10 4.86
N LEU A 481 -42.90 39.27 6.18
CA LEU A 481 -43.97 38.56 6.89
C LEU A 481 -45.31 39.29 6.69
N PRO A 482 -46.29 38.71 5.99
CA PRO A 482 -47.65 39.20 6.04
C PRO A 482 -48.21 38.98 7.46
N PRO A 483 -49.13 39.85 7.92
CA PRO A 483 -49.90 39.64 9.15
C PRO A 483 -50.56 38.25 9.18
N SER A 484 -50.50 37.58 10.33
CA SER A 484 -51.02 36.20 10.52
C SER A 484 -52.51 36.04 10.17
N GLU A 485 -53.30 37.11 10.28
CA GLU A 485 -54.72 37.14 9.88
C GLU A 485 -54.98 36.88 8.39
N GLN A 486 -53.95 36.98 7.55
CA GLN A 486 -54.07 36.86 6.09
C GLN A 486 -53.94 35.42 5.59
N VAL A 487 -53.61 34.47 6.46
CA VAL A 487 -53.49 33.05 6.14
C VAL A 487 -54.66 32.31 6.79
N LYS A 488 -55.48 31.63 6.00
CA LYS A 488 -56.59 30.80 6.49
C LYS A 488 -56.58 29.42 5.84
N PRO A 489 -57.02 28.36 6.54
CA PRO A 489 -57.31 27.08 5.91
C PRO A 489 -58.32 27.26 4.77
N ALA A 490 -58.19 26.46 3.71
CA ALA A 490 -59.20 26.45 2.66
C ALA A 490 -60.59 26.06 3.24
N PRO A 491 -61.71 26.57 2.69
CA PRO A 491 -63.05 26.34 3.25
C PRO A 491 -63.48 24.87 3.36
N GLN A 492 -62.80 23.97 2.66
CA GLN A 492 -63.07 22.52 2.65
C GLN A 492 -62.27 21.76 3.73
N GLU A 493 -61.37 22.42 4.44
CA GLU A 493 -60.49 21.81 5.44
C GLU A 493 -61.03 22.02 6.86
N LEU A 494 -60.85 21.02 7.73
CA LEU A 494 -61.18 21.14 9.15
C LEU A 494 -60.22 22.14 9.82
N GLN A 495 -60.78 23.20 10.43
CA GLN A 495 -59.98 24.25 11.10
C GLN A 495 -59.17 23.72 12.29
N ASP A 496 -59.61 22.62 12.91
CA ASP A 496 -58.95 21.98 14.05
C ASP A 496 -57.93 20.90 13.64
N ALA A 497 -57.75 20.66 12.33
CA ALA A 497 -56.75 19.71 11.87
C ALA A 497 -55.34 20.24 12.16
N GLU A 498 -54.46 19.37 12.68
CA GLU A 498 -53.05 19.72 12.93
C GLU A 498 -52.33 20.14 11.64
N PHE A 499 -52.73 19.53 10.52
CA PHE A 499 -52.23 19.81 9.18
C PHE A 499 -53.36 19.85 8.16
N VAL A 500 -53.25 20.73 7.16
CA VAL A 500 -54.18 20.90 6.03
C VAL A 500 -53.45 20.73 4.70
N SER A 501 -54.19 20.42 3.64
CA SER A 501 -53.62 20.28 2.28
C SER A 501 -53.60 21.59 1.50
N ALA A 502 -54.41 22.58 1.92
CA ALA A 502 -54.45 23.88 1.27
C ALA A 502 -54.58 25.04 2.26
N LEU A 503 -53.78 26.07 2.02
CA LEU A 503 -53.88 27.37 2.68
C LEU A 503 -54.27 28.45 1.68
N ILE A 504 -55.04 29.41 2.15
CA ILE A 504 -55.46 30.58 1.38
C ILE A 504 -54.77 31.79 1.97
N LEU A 505 -54.03 32.51 1.13
CA LEU A 505 -53.35 33.74 1.46
C LEU A 505 -54.05 34.92 0.77
N THR A 506 -54.58 35.84 1.57
CA THR A 506 -55.25 37.06 1.10
C THR A 506 -54.37 38.28 1.43
N PRO A 507 -53.38 38.63 0.57
CA PRO A 507 -52.46 39.73 0.85
C PRO A 507 -53.22 41.07 0.84
N LYS A 508 -53.30 41.77 1.98
CA LYS A 508 -54.06 43.04 2.08
C LYS A 508 -53.44 44.17 1.24
N THR A 509 -52.12 44.17 1.03
CA THR A 509 -51.42 45.08 0.10
C THR A 509 -49.98 44.58 -0.11
N VAL A 510 -49.63 44.04 -1.27
CA VAL A 510 -48.20 43.88 -1.63
C VAL A 510 -47.74 45.24 -2.16
N LYS A 511 -46.96 45.98 -1.38
CA LYS A 511 -46.40 47.26 -1.84
C LYS A 511 -45.40 46.99 -2.95
N GLY A 512 -45.79 47.28 -4.19
CA GLY A 512 -44.91 47.31 -5.35
C GLY A 512 -45.26 46.24 -6.39
N ASN A 513 -45.43 46.71 -7.62
CA ASN A 513 -45.32 45.88 -8.81
C ASN A 513 -43.87 45.37 -8.85
N VAL A 514 -43.58 44.22 -8.25
CA VAL A 514 -42.27 43.57 -8.38
C VAL A 514 -42.37 42.61 -9.56
N PRO A 515 -41.93 43.00 -10.78
CA PRO A 515 -41.80 42.04 -11.86
C PRO A 515 -40.78 40.98 -11.46
N GLY A 516 -41.22 39.73 -11.27
CA GLY A 516 -40.35 38.63 -10.86
C GLY A 516 -41.08 37.36 -10.43
N VAL A 517 -40.29 36.29 -10.22
CA VAL A 517 -40.78 35.01 -9.68
C VAL A 517 -41.15 35.20 -8.20
N VAL A 518 -42.41 34.95 -7.85
CA VAL A 518 -42.90 34.98 -6.46
C VAL A 518 -42.18 33.89 -5.66
N ARG A 519 -41.48 34.28 -4.59
CA ARG A 519 -40.95 33.32 -3.61
C ARG A 519 -41.86 33.23 -2.42
N VAL A 520 -42.29 32.01 -2.12
CA VAL A 520 -43.13 31.73 -0.97
C VAL A 520 -42.35 30.87 0.00
N LYS A 521 -42.10 31.38 1.20
CA LYS A 521 -41.60 30.58 2.32
C LYS A 521 -42.70 30.41 3.35
N LEU A 522 -42.98 29.17 3.73
CA LEU A 522 -43.95 28.82 4.75
C LEU A 522 -43.21 28.15 5.90
N THR A 523 -43.49 28.56 7.14
CA THR A 523 -42.89 28.04 8.37
C THR A 523 -43.98 27.62 9.33
N ASN A 524 -44.09 26.33 9.63
CA ASN A 524 -45.01 25.78 10.63
C ASN A 524 -44.61 26.22 12.07
N PRO A 525 -45.52 26.13 13.06
CA PRO A 525 -45.24 26.52 14.45
C PRO A 525 -44.08 25.77 15.12
N ASP A 526 -43.78 24.57 14.65
CA ASP A 526 -42.65 23.75 15.09
C ASP A 526 -41.30 24.16 14.47
N GLY A 527 -41.29 25.23 13.66
CA GLY A 527 -40.12 25.79 13.00
C GLY A 527 -39.82 25.15 11.64
N GLN A 528 -40.56 24.12 11.23
CA GLN A 528 -40.34 23.45 9.94
C GLN A 528 -40.78 24.32 8.78
N SER A 529 -40.05 24.33 7.66
CA SER A 529 -40.35 25.26 6.57
C SER A 529 -40.24 24.67 5.18
N ALA A 530 -41.03 25.24 4.28
CA ALA A 530 -41.08 24.95 2.84
C ALA A 530 -40.79 26.23 2.06
N GLU A 531 -39.99 26.15 1.01
CA GLU A 531 -39.82 27.25 0.04
C GLU A 531 -40.20 26.78 -1.37
N TRP A 532 -40.95 27.61 -2.11
CA TRP A 532 -41.36 27.36 -3.50
C TRP A 532 -40.86 28.45 -4.44
#